data_AF-A0A932B3W8-F1
#
_entry.id   AF-A0A932B3W8-F1
#
_cell.length_a   1.000
_cell.length_b   1.000
_cell.length_c   1.000
_cell.angle_alpha   90.00
_cell.angle_beta   90.00
_cell.angle_gamma   90.00
#
_symmetry.space_group_name_H-M   'P 1'
#
loop_
_entity.id
_entity.type
_entity.pdbx_description
1 polymer ?
#
loop_
_entity_poly.entity_id
_entity_poly.type
_entity_poly.pdbx_seq_one_letter_code
_entity_poly.pdbx_strand_id
1 'polypeptide(L)'
;MMDRRRFLSALGAVGGGLLVTWQAQATDWIRLGNAPLDTTGMRTDSARVFDLSVSSADPSLTGVILWTHINPDAIKANEPLYLQVALDANFQTMLMQAQIAPQDITPERDHTIKIDLDGQLPATNAGGPYFYRFIYDRTLSRTGRCRTLSSAGNALKRLKFGLLTCQDYTNGYYGALSHVAKDDSLDFVLHLGDFIYETAGDPRFQSLPFADRMLVLPSGGIVALDLADYRTIYRKYRSDPNLQAAMERHTFICVPDDHETANDSYWDYARDTLGAPDHPYTTDPKYGNSPALLKQLKLDSQRAWTEYVPARVSYNPQATHPFEA
;
A
#
# COMPACT_ATOMS: atom_id res chain seq x y z
N MET A 1 -31.42 -6.34 -38.82
CA MET A 1 -30.55 -5.22 -39.25
C MET A 1 -31.11 -3.95 -38.62
N MET A 2 -30.55 -3.53 -37.49
CA MET A 2 -30.62 -2.19 -36.88
C MET A 2 -29.64 -2.17 -35.69
N ASP A 3 -28.94 -1.05 -35.56
CA ASP A 3 -27.57 -0.91 -35.04
C ASP A 3 -27.46 -0.88 -33.49
N ARG A 4 -26.39 -1.52 -32.97
CA ARG A 4 -26.08 -1.75 -31.54
C ARG A 4 -25.53 -0.50 -30.81
N ARG A 5 -25.50 0.68 -31.43
CA ARG A 5 -24.76 1.85 -30.93
C ARG A 5 -25.60 2.98 -30.30
N ARG A 6 -26.88 2.76 -29.98
CA ARG A 6 -27.74 3.82 -29.39
C ARG A 6 -28.58 3.41 -28.17
N PHE A 7 -28.09 2.47 -27.35
CA PHE A 7 -28.75 2.15 -26.07
C PHE A 7 -27.77 2.17 -24.89
N LEU A 8 -27.05 3.30 -24.75
CA LEU A 8 -26.49 3.73 -23.47
C LEU A 8 -27.30 4.95 -23.03
N SER A 9 -28.39 4.73 -22.29
CA SER A 9 -28.96 5.70 -21.34
C SER A 9 -30.31 5.22 -20.82
N ALA A 10 -30.32 4.46 -19.71
CA ALA A 10 -31.35 4.50 -18.66
C ALA A 10 -31.15 3.33 -17.67
N LEU A 11 -30.83 3.67 -16.42
CA LEU A 11 -31.25 3.00 -15.18
C LEU A 11 -31.33 1.45 -15.15
N GLY A 12 -30.45 0.86 -14.34
CA GLY A 12 -30.88 -0.18 -13.39
C GLY A 12 -30.53 -1.62 -13.74
N ALA A 13 -29.52 -2.16 -13.06
CA ALA A 13 -29.58 -3.51 -12.52
C ALA A 13 -28.76 -3.57 -11.23
N VAL A 14 -29.48 -3.46 -10.12
CA VAL A 14 -29.03 -3.80 -8.77
C VAL A 14 -28.60 -5.26 -8.75
N GLY A 15 -27.36 -5.51 -8.31
CA GLY A 15 -26.81 -6.86 -8.16
C GLY A 15 -25.64 -6.86 -7.19
N GLY A 16 -25.96 -7.19 -5.93
CA GLY A 16 -25.11 -7.73 -4.84
C GLY A 16 -23.60 -7.51 -4.86
N GLY A 17 -23.13 -6.71 -3.91
CA GLY A 17 -21.73 -6.63 -3.49
C GLY A 17 -21.38 -5.19 -3.13
N LEU A 18 -21.51 -4.83 -1.86
CA LEU A 18 -20.92 -3.60 -1.33
C LEU A 18 -19.39 -3.78 -1.36
N LEU A 19 -18.79 -3.54 -2.52
CA LEU A 19 -17.35 -3.34 -2.66
C LEU A 19 -17.04 -1.97 -2.07
N VAL A 20 -16.50 -1.93 -0.85
CA VAL A 20 -15.74 -0.75 -0.40
C VAL A 20 -14.36 -0.83 -1.05
N THR A 21 -14.34 -0.72 -2.38
CA THR A 21 -13.18 -0.21 -3.10
C THR A 21 -13.47 1.27 -3.27
N TRP A 22 -12.74 2.12 -2.55
CA TRP A 22 -12.72 3.55 -2.88
C TRP A 22 -11.99 3.68 -4.22
N GLN A 23 -12.69 3.37 -5.31
CA GLN A 23 -12.24 3.66 -6.66
C GLN A 23 -12.40 5.16 -6.86
N ALA A 24 -11.33 5.93 -6.64
CA ALA A 24 -11.13 7.09 -7.50
C ALA A 24 -11.05 6.53 -8.93
N GLN A 25 -12.16 6.52 -9.66
CA GLN A 25 -12.13 6.22 -11.08
C GLN A 25 -11.24 7.27 -11.71
N ALA A 26 -10.05 6.85 -12.11
CA ALA A 26 -9.08 7.70 -12.78
C ALA A 26 -9.63 8.08 -14.15
N THR A 27 -10.46 9.11 -14.22
CA THR A 27 -10.93 9.67 -15.49
C THR A 27 -9.75 10.33 -16.19
N ASP A 28 -9.55 10.03 -17.48
CA ASP A 28 -8.52 10.67 -18.30
C ASP A 28 -8.88 12.15 -18.55
N TRP A 29 -8.21 13.09 -17.86
CA TRP A 29 -8.48 14.54 -17.98
C TRP A 29 -8.16 15.08 -19.39
N ILE A 30 -7.28 14.41 -20.14
CA ILE A 30 -7.00 14.76 -21.55
C ILE A 30 -8.24 14.51 -22.41
N ARG A 31 -8.99 13.44 -22.12
CA ARG A 31 -10.28 13.17 -22.77
C ARG A 31 -11.39 14.13 -22.34
N LEU A 32 -11.24 14.77 -21.18
CA LEU A 32 -12.15 15.80 -20.67
C LEU A 32 -11.79 17.23 -21.15
N GLY A 33 -10.70 17.40 -21.89
CA GLY A 33 -10.29 18.70 -22.46
C GLY A 33 -9.66 19.68 -21.46
N ASN A 34 -9.29 19.22 -20.27
CA ASN A 34 -8.63 20.05 -19.25
C ASN A 34 -7.11 19.97 -19.41
N ALA A 35 -6.42 21.10 -19.25
CA ALA A 35 -4.96 21.12 -19.19
C ALA A 35 -4.48 20.42 -17.89
N PRO A 36 -3.41 19.60 -17.94
CA PRO A 36 -2.77 19.07 -16.74
C PRO A 36 -2.33 20.20 -15.81
N LEU A 37 -2.30 19.92 -14.51
CA LEU A 37 -1.84 20.88 -13.50
C LEU A 37 -0.39 21.30 -13.81
N ASP A 38 -0.15 22.61 -13.96
CA ASP A 38 1.20 23.15 -14.11
C ASP A 38 1.97 23.00 -12.80
N THR A 39 3.12 22.34 -12.87
CA THR A 39 3.97 22.07 -11.71
C THR A 39 5.15 23.02 -11.57
N THR A 40 5.24 24.03 -12.43
CA THR A 40 6.29 25.05 -12.38
C THR A 40 6.27 25.78 -11.04
N GLY A 41 7.43 25.82 -10.35
CA GLY A 41 7.55 26.49 -9.06
C GLY A 41 6.83 25.79 -7.90
N MET A 42 6.43 24.53 -8.05
CA MET A 42 6.01 23.70 -6.92
C MET A 42 7.20 23.23 -6.09
N ARG A 43 6.95 22.91 -4.83
CA ARG A 43 7.98 22.46 -3.90
C ARG A 43 8.35 21.00 -4.16
N THR A 44 9.62 20.67 -3.93
CA THR A 44 10.18 19.33 -4.12
C THR A 44 10.69 18.71 -2.82
N ASP A 45 10.47 19.36 -1.67
CA ASP A 45 10.68 18.80 -0.33
C ASP A 45 9.56 17.79 0.02
N SER A 46 9.46 16.74 -0.80
CA SER A 46 8.38 15.75 -0.80
C SER A 46 8.03 15.25 0.59
N ALA A 47 9.03 14.96 1.44
CA ALA A 47 8.83 14.39 2.77
C ALA A 47 8.03 15.27 3.73
N ARG A 48 7.85 16.58 3.44
CA ARG A 48 6.98 17.44 4.25
C ARG A 48 5.50 17.02 4.14
N VAL A 49 5.10 16.47 2.99
CA VAL A 49 3.71 16.04 2.70
C VAL A 49 3.65 14.52 2.56
N PHE A 50 4.54 13.93 1.76
CA PHE A 50 4.62 12.50 1.47
C PHE A 50 5.79 11.90 2.27
N ASP A 51 5.63 11.87 3.58
CA ASP A 51 6.61 11.42 4.58
C ASP A 51 7.02 9.94 4.43
N LEU A 52 6.09 9.09 3.98
CA LEU A 52 6.34 7.67 3.69
C LEU A 52 6.56 7.38 2.20
N SER A 53 6.81 8.44 1.42
CA SER A 53 7.00 8.42 -0.02
C SER A 53 5.81 7.79 -0.77
N VAL A 54 6.09 7.19 -1.93
CA VAL A 54 5.12 6.62 -2.84
C VAL A 54 5.45 5.16 -3.13
N SER A 55 4.46 4.39 -3.57
CA SER A 55 4.71 3.02 -4.04
C SER A 55 3.69 2.55 -5.06
N SER A 56 4.06 1.50 -5.80
CA SER A 56 3.16 0.82 -6.72
C SER A 56 3.16 -0.69 -6.50
N ALA A 57 2.03 -1.35 -6.72
CA ALA A 57 1.91 -2.79 -6.56
C ALA A 57 0.77 -3.43 -7.37
N ASP A 58 0.69 -4.76 -7.30
CA ASP A 58 -0.38 -5.58 -7.86
C ASP A 58 -0.71 -5.22 -9.31
N PRO A 59 0.23 -5.47 -10.23
CA PRO A 59 0.06 -5.12 -11.63
C PRO A 59 -1.06 -5.95 -12.26
N SER A 60 -1.87 -5.30 -13.09
CA SER A 60 -2.76 -5.93 -14.07
C SER A 60 -2.24 -5.66 -15.48
N LEU A 61 -2.93 -6.14 -16.51
CA LEU A 61 -2.59 -5.81 -17.90
C LEU A 61 -2.68 -4.31 -18.21
N THR A 62 -3.52 -3.60 -17.47
CA THR A 62 -3.99 -2.24 -17.78
C THR A 62 -3.90 -1.31 -16.56
N GLY A 63 -3.12 -1.67 -15.53
CA GLY A 63 -3.03 -0.86 -14.32
C GLY A 63 -2.14 -1.44 -13.23
N VAL A 64 -2.05 -0.67 -12.15
CA VAL A 64 -1.38 -1.01 -10.88
C VAL A 64 -2.15 -0.33 -9.76
N ILE A 65 -1.95 -0.78 -8.51
CA ILE A 65 -2.24 0.03 -7.34
C ILE A 65 -1.14 1.08 -7.20
N LEU A 66 -1.51 2.34 -7.00
CA LEU A 66 -0.62 3.41 -6.57
C LEU A 66 -0.96 3.82 -5.14
N TRP A 67 0.07 4.09 -4.33
CA TRP A 67 -0.07 4.37 -2.91
C TRP A 67 0.79 5.55 -2.47
N THR A 68 0.28 6.32 -1.52
CA THR A 68 1.06 7.28 -0.71
C THR A 68 0.39 7.48 0.65
N HIS A 69 1.08 8.15 1.56
CA HIS A 69 0.55 8.60 2.85
C HIS A 69 0.78 10.11 2.94
N ILE A 70 -0.25 10.86 3.37
CA ILE A 70 -0.12 12.29 3.60
C ILE A 70 0.15 12.53 5.08
N ASN A 71 1.28 13.17 5.39
CA ASN A 71 1.66 13.57 6.74
C ASN A 71 0.49 14.35 7.39
N PRO A 72 -0.03 13.90 8.54
CA PRO A 72 -1.13 14.58 9.24
C PRO A 72 -0.87 16.06 9.49
N ASP A 73 0.38 16.46 9.78
CA ASP A 73 0.77 17.86 10.03
C ASP A 73 0.71 18.73 8.77
N ALA A 74 0.68 18.12 7.58
CA ALA A 74 0.57 18.80 6.30
C ALA A 74 -0.87 18.93 5.79
N ILE A 75 -1.84 18.26 6.42
CA ILE A 75 -3.23 18.26 5.98
C ILE A 75 -3.83 19.67 6.04
N LYS A 76 -4.46 20.06 4.93
CA LYS A 76 -5.19 21.33 4.79
C LYS A 76 -6.66 21.06 4.46
N ALA A 77 -7.53 21.84 5.10
CA ALA A 77 -8.96 21.79 4.83
C ALA A 77 -9.25 22.08 3.35
N ASN A 78 -10.06 21.23 2.72
CA ASN A 78 -10.48 21.33 1.31
C ASN A 78 -9.34 21.28 0.27
N GLU A 79 -8.13 20.89 0.65
CA GLU A 79 -7.03 20.71 -0.30
C GLU A 79 -7.15 19.33 -0.96
N PRO A 80 -7.30 19.24 -2.30
CA PRO A 80 -7.36 17.96 -2.99
C PRO A 80 -5.96 17.40 -3.22
N LEU A 81 -5.88 16.08 -3.37
CA LEU A 81 -4.69 15.40 -3.85
C LEU A 81 -4.82 15.16 -5.35
N TYR A 82 -3.80 15.48 -6.12
CA TYR A 82 -3.73 15.12 -7.53
C TYR A 82 -2.75 13.99 -7.76
N LEU A 83 -3.06 13.13 -8.72
CA LEU A 83 -2.18 12.10 -9.26
C LEU A 83 -1.90 12.44 -10.73
N GLN A 84 -0.66 12.34 -11.16
CA GLN A 84 -0.27 12.38 -12.57
C GLN A 84 0.43 11.08 -12.95
N VAL A 85 0.14 10.55 -14.14
CA VAL A 85 0.80 9.37 -14.72
C VAL A 85 1.27 9.71 -16.13
N ALA A 86 2.51 9.35 -16.47
CA ALA A 86 3.18 9.68 -17.72
C ALA A 86 4.00 8.50 -18.28
N LEU A 87 4.42 8.64 -19.54
CA LEU A 87 5.33 7.69 -20.21
C LEU A 87 6.82 7.95 -19.92
N ASP A 88 7.15 9.10 -19.33
CA ASP A 88 8.51 9.51 -19.02
C ASP A 88 8.62 10.16 -17.64
N ALA A 89 9.81 10.07 -17.04
CA ALA A 89 10.08 10.56 -15.69
C ALA A 89 9.99 12.08 -15.53
N ASN A 90 10.05 12.84 -16.64
CA ASN A 90 9.96 14.29 -16.65
C ASN A 90 8.52 14.77 -16.91
N PHE A 91 7.56 13.86 -17.04
CA PHE A 91 6.14 14.14 -17.31
C PHE A 91 5.92 14.96 -18.58
N GLN A 92 6.76 14.79 -19.61
CA GLN A 92 6.59 15.45 -20.91
C GLN A 92 5.42 14.86 -21.70
N THR A 93 5.21 13.55 -21.57
CA THR A 93 4.11 12.80 -22.19
C THR A 93 3.16 12.29 -21.13
N MET A 94 2.23 13.15 -20.72
CA MET A 94 1.18 12.82 -19.76
C MET A 94 0.19 11.83 -20.35
N LEU A 95 -0.12 10.77 -19.60
CA LEU A 95 -1.18 9.81 -19.94
C LEU A 95 -2.50 10.17 -19.29
N MET A 96 -2.45 10.52 -18.01
CA MET A 96 -3.63 10.88 -17.25
C MET A 96 -3.26 11.73 -16.04
N GLN A 97 -4.25 12.48 -15.58
CA GLN A 97 -4.27 13.10 -14.26
C GLN A 97 -5.52 12.58 -13.54
N ALA A 98 -5.51 12.51 -12.23
CA ALA A 98 -6.69 12.27 -11.41
C ALA A 98 -6.70 13.23 -10.23
N GLN A 99 -7.89 13.50 -9.70
CA GLN A 99 -8.09 14.27 -8.49
C GLN A 99 -8.78 13.38 -7.47
N ILE A 100 -8.22 13.33 -6.27
CA ILE A 100 -8.73 12.65 -5.09
C ILE A 100 -9.31 13.76 -4.22
N ALA A 101 -10.57 13.59 -3.85
CA ALA A 101 -11.30 14.64 -3.19
C ALA A 101 -10.83 14.79 -1.73
N PRO A 102 -10.87 15.99 -1.15
CA PRO A 102 -10.37 16.22 0.21
C PRO A 102 -11.02 15.30 1.25
N GLN A 103 -12.30 14.94 1.08
CA GLN A 103 -13.01 14.03 1.98
C GLN A 103 -12.53 12.58 1.94
N ASP A 104 -11.71 12.20 0.95
CA ASP A 104 -11.13 10.86 0.84
C ASP A 104 -9.78 10.77 1.58
N ILE A 105 -9.22 11.90 2.01
CA ILE A 105 -7.95 11.99 2.75
C ILE A 105 -8.25 11.98 4.25
N THR A 106 -8.57 10.80 4.77
CA THR A 106 -9.23 10.66 6.08
C THR A 106 -8.31 10.14 7.18
N PRO A 107 -8.44 10.62 8.43
CA PRO A 107 -7.74 10.04 9.58
C PRO A 107 -8.19 8.59 9.86
N GLU A 108 -9.40 8.22 9.44
CA GLU A 108 -9.92 6.86 9.54
C GLU A 108 -9.01 5.84 8.87
N ARG A 109 -8.30 6.19 7.79
CA ARG A 109 -7.30 5.31 7.13
C ARG A 109 -5.86 5.76 7.36
N ASP A 110 -5.63 6.50 8.43
CA ASP A 110 -4.32 7.11 8.73
C ASP A 110 -3.80 7.94 7.54
N HIS A 111 -4.67 8.65 6.82
CA HIS A 111 -4.32 9.45 5.64
C HIS A 111 -3.56 8.69 4.54
N THR A 112 -3.67 7.36 4.52
CA THR A 112 -3.18 6.51 3.43
C THR A 112 -4.11 6.59 2.24
N ILE A 113 -3.53 6.72 1.05
CA ILE A 113 -4.26 6.82 -0.22
C ILE A 113 -3.85 5.64 -1.08
N LYS A 114 -4.86 4.94 -1.61
CA LYS A 114 -4.70 3.83 -2.58
C LYS A 114 -5.59 4.07 -3.78
N ILE A 115 -5.01 3.99 -4.96
CA ILE A 115 -5.71 4.20 -6.22
C ILE A 115 -5.45 2.98 -7.10
N ASP A 116 -6.52 2.28 -7.48
CA ASP A 116 -6.44 1.20 -8.47
C ASP A 116 -6.62 1.76 -9.87
N LEU A 117 -5.56 1.62 -10.68
CA LEU A 117 -5.56 2.06 -12.08
C LEU A 117 -5.93 0.95 -13.05
N ASP A 118 -6.45 -0.20 -12.59
CA ASP A 118 -6.88 -1.26 -13.50
C ASP A 118 -7.89 -0.72 -14.55
N GLY A 119 -7.61 -1.02 -15.82
CA GLY A 119 -8.37 -0.51 -16.97
C GLY A 119 -8.05 0.93 -17.38
N GLN A 120 -7.16 1.64 -16.69
CA GLN A 120 -6.85 3.06 -16.95
C GLN A 120 -5.54 3.26 -17.73
N LEU A 121 -4.61 2.31 -17.67
CA LEU A 121 -3.36 2.34 -18.40
C LEU A 121 -3.42 1.46 -19.65
N PRO A 122 -2.71 1.82 -20.73
CA PRO A 122 -2.71 1.01 -21.93
C PRO A 122 -2.06 -0.35 -21.67
N ALA A 123 -2.67 -1.40 -22.22
CA ALA A 123 -2.06 -2.71 -22.29
C ALA A 123 -0.92 -2.68 -23.33
N THR A 124 0.30 -3.02 -22.93
CA THR A 124 1.46 -3.03 -23.84
C THR A 124 2.09 -4.41 -23.89
N ASN A 125 2.71 -4.72 -25.03
CA ASN A 125 3.38 -6.00 -25.22
C ASN A 125 4.54 -6.22 -24.24
N ALA A 126 5.22 -5.15 -23.81
CA ALA A 126 6.32 -5.25 -22.85
C ALA A 126 5.85 -5.15 -21.40
N GLY A 127 4.65 -4.61 -21.14
CA GLY A 127 4.25 -4.08 -19.84
C GLY A 127 5.06 -2.83 -19.47
N GLY A 128 4.42 -1.69 -19.20
CA GLY A 128 5.07 -0.43 -18.79
C GLY A 128 6.39 -0.06 -19.52
N PRO A 129 7.32 0.66 -18.88
CA PRO A 129 7.17 1.35 -17.60
C PRO A 129 6.27 2.58 -17.72
N TYR A 130 5.67 2.98 -16.60
CA TYR A 130 5.00 4.26 -16.43
C TYR A 130 5.64 5.00 -15.26
N PHE A 131 5.50 6.32 -15.24
CA PHE A 131 5.97 7.18 -14.17
C PHE A 131 4.78 7.90 -13.55
N TYR A 132 4.79 8.07 -12.24
CA TYR A 132 3.70 8.71 -11.53
C TYR A 132 4.20 9.61 -10.41
N ARG A 133 3.41 10.62 -10.08
CA ARG A 133 3.64 11.50 -8.93
C ARG A 133 2.32 11.98 -8.36
N PHE A 134 2.35 12.25 -7.07
CA PHE A 134 1.28 12.92 -6.36
C PHE A 134 1.61 14.40 -6.17
N ILE A 135 0.56 15.21 -6.07
CA ILE A 135 0.66 16.66 -5.87
C ILE A 135 -0.37 17.07 -4.83
N TYR A 136 0.07 17.72 -3.77
CA TYR A 136 -0.80 18.20 -2.70
C TYR A 136 -0.20 19.46 -2.10
N ASP A 137 -1.02 20.50 -1.91
CA ASP A 137 -0.59 21.80 -1.40
C ASP A 137 0.66 22.33 -2.12
N ARG A 138 0.66 22.33 -3.46
CA ARG A 138 1.81 22.75 -4.29
C ARG A 138 3.13 22.04 -3.96
N THR A 139 3.07 20.83 -3.40
CA THR A 139 4.24 19.98 -3.13
C THR A 139 4.15 18.74 -4.00
N LEU A 140 5.25 18.43 -4.69
CA LEU A 140 5.38 17.22 -5.49
C LEU A 140 5.87 16.07 -4.61
N SER A 141 5.29 14.89 -4.80
CA SER A 141 5.91 13.67 -4.32
C SER A 141 7.21 13.39 -5.07
N ARG A 142 8.00 12.45 -4.55
CA ARG A 142 9.02 11.78 -5.37
C ARG A 142 8.35 11.10 -6.57
N THR A 143 9.04 11.07 -7.71
CA THR A 143 8.56 10.36 -8.91
C THR A 143 8.69 8.86 -8.69
N GLY A 144 7.56 8.16 -8.69
CA GLY A 144 7.52 6.71 -8.71
C GLY A 144 7.54 6.17 -10.13
N ARG A 145 8.02 4.92 -10.28
CA ARG A 145 7.94 4.11 -11.48
C ARG A 145 7.03 2.91 -11.20
N CYS A 146 6.18 2.58 -12.15
CA CYS A 146 5.39 1.35 -12.09
C CYS A 146 5.41 0.59 -13.42
N ARG A 147 5.08 -0.70 -13.35
CA ARG A 147 5.03 -1.60 -14.50
C ARG A 147 3.73 -2.38 -14.50
N THR A 148 3.02 -2.41 -15.62
CA THR A 148 1.87 -3.30 -15.83
C THR A 148 2.32 -4.68 -16.30
N LEU A 149 1.45 -5.67 -16.21
CA LEU A 149 1.67 -6.96 -16.84
C LEU A 149 1.70 -6.83 -18.37
N SER A 150 2.46 -7.70 -19.03
CA SER A 150 2.49 -7.79 -20.50
C SER A 150 1.17 -8.36 -21.02
N SER A 151 0.61 -7.75 -22.07
CA SER A 151 -0.70 -8.10 -22.66
C SER A 151 -0.77 -9.45 -23.40
N ALA A 152 0.19 -10.35 -23.20
CA ALA A 152 0.26 -11.73 -23.74
C ALA A 152 -0.12 -11.85 -25.23
N GLY A 153 0.88 -11.83 -26.10
CA GLY A 153 0.71 -12.06 -27.55
C GLY A 153 2.03 -12.17 -28.31
N ASN A 154 3.12 -11.61 -27.76
CA ASN A 154 4.49 -11.88 -28.19
C ASN A 154 5.31 -12.29 -26.98
N ALA A 155 5.86 -13.51 -27.01
CA ALA A 155 6.52 -14.18 -25.91
C ALA A 155 7.47 -13.26 -25.13
N LEU A 156 7.15 -12.99 -23.86
CA LEU A 156 8.10 -12.46 -22.89
C LEU A 156 9.35 -13.34 -22.93
N LYS A 157 10.47 -12.79 -23.43
CA LYS A 157 11.73 -13.55 -23.56
C LYS A 157 12.38 -13.81 -22.20
N ARG A 158 12.05 -12.99 -21.20
CA ARG A 158 12.59 -13.02 -19.84
C ARG A 158 11.61 -12.31 -18.90
N LEU A 159 11.58 -12.78 -17.66
CA LEU A 159 10.95 -12.11 -16.53
C LEU A 159 11.92 -12.23 -15.34
N LYS A 160 12.26 -11.13 -14.69
CA LYS A 160 13.19 -11.09 -13.54
C LYS A 160 12.48 -10.52 -12.32
N PHE A 161 12.42 -11.32 -11.25
CA PHE A 161 11.89 -10.90 -9.96
C PHE A 161 13.03 -10.61 -8.98
N GLY A 162 12.86 -9.56 -8.17
CA GLY A 162 13.50 -9.48 -6.86
C GLY A 162 12.61 -10.21 -5.86
N LEU A 163 13.18 -11.02 -4.97
CA LEU A 163 12.44 -11.74 -3.95
C LEU A 163 12.92 -11.30 -2.56
N LEU A 164 11.97 -10.90 -1.73
CA LEU A 164 12.18 -10.36 -0.39
C LEU A 164 11.26 -11.10 0.59
N THR A 165 11.72 -11.20 1.83
CA THR A 165 11.01 -11.75 2.99
C THR A 165 11.72 -11.24 4.25
N CYS A 166 11.05 -11.26 5.40
CA CYS A 166 11.62 -11.02 6.72
C CYS A 166 12.50 -9.75 6.80
N GLN A 167 11.88 -8.58 6.89
CA GLN A 167 12.60 -7.31 6.97
C GLN A 167 12.54 -6.68 8.36
N ASP A 168 12.88 -7.40 9.43
CA ASP A 168 12.90 -6.85 10.79
C ASP A 168 13.70 -5.52 10.87
N TYR A 169 12.99 -4.44 11.16
CA TYR A 169 13.54 -3.10 11.19
C TYR A 169 14.60 -2.95 12.30
N THR A 170 14.39 -3.62 13.43
CA THR A 170 15.23 -3.51 14.63
C THR A 170 16.54 -4.28 14.50
N ASN A 171 16.58 -5.30 13.64
CA ASN A 171 17.70 -6.22 13.53
C ASN A 171 18.81 -5.73 12.57
N GLY A 172 18.56 -4.70 11.76
CA GLY A 172 19.58 -4.13 10.89
C GLY A 172 19.08 -3.13 9.87
N TYR A 173 20.00 -2.56 9.09
CA TYR A 173 19.71 -1.61 8.02
C TYR A 173 19.35 -2.32 6.71
N TYR A 174 18.46 -1.71 5.92
CA TYR A 174 17.99 -2.30 4.66
C TYR A 174 18.94 -2.12 3.48
N GLY A 175 20.19 -2.58 3.62
CA GLY A 175 21.19 -2.56 2.56
C GLY A 175 20.75 -3.34 1.31
N ALA A 176 20.08 -4.49 1.50
CA ALA A 176 19.53 -5.28 0.40
C ALA A 176 18.50 -4.48 -0.43
N LEU A 177 17.62 -3.71 0.21
CA LEU A 177 16.67 -2.85 -0.49
C LEU A 177 17.37 -1.73 -1.27
N SER A 178 18.52 -1.23 -0.80
CA SER A 178 19.36 -0.30 -1.55
C SER A 178 19.85 -0.89 -2.87
N HIS A 179 20.20 -2.18 -2.88
CA HIS A 179 20.59 -2.89 -4.10
C HIS A 179 19.39 -3.14 -5.02
N VAL A 180 18.24 -3.55 -4.47
CA VAL A 180 16.98 -3.71 -5.22
C VAL A 180 16.61 -2.40 -5.92
N ALA A 181 16.65 -1.27 -5.21
CA ALA A 181 16.33 0.05 -5.76
C ALA A 181 17.22 0.45 -6.96
N LYS A 182 18.46 -0.04 -7.03
CA LYS A 182 19.44 0.26 -8.09
C LYS A 182 19.43 -0.75 -9.24
N ASP A 183 18.78 -1.91 -9.08
CA ASP A 183 18.71 -2.92 -10.12
C ASP A 183 17.54 -2.66 -11.07
N ASP A 184 17.77 -1.82 -12.08
CA ASP A 184 16.80 -1.52 -13.14
C ASP A 184 16.44 -2.74 -14.01
N SER A 185 17.14 -3.87 -13.88
CA SER A 185 16.84 -5.07 -14.66
C SER A 185 15.71 -5.93 -14.08
N LEU A 186 15.24 -5.61 -12.86
CA LEU A 186 14.07 -6.23 -12.25
C LEU A 186 12.78 -5.76 -12.94
N ASP A 187 11.89 -6.70 -13.23
CA ASP A 187 10.57 -6.41 -13.76
C ASP A 187 9.56 -6.15 -12.63
N PHE A 188 9.64 -6.94 -11.55
CA PHE A 188 8.80 -6.82 -10.35
C PHE A 188 9.58 -7.23 -9.09
N VAL A 189 9.06 -6.87 -7.92
CA VAL A 189 9.55 -7.34 -6.62
C VAL A 189 8.44 -8.13 -5.92
N LEU A 190 8.75 -9.35 -5.47
CA LEU A 190 7.89 -10.18 -4.65
C LEU A 190 8.28 -10.01 -3.18
N HIS A 191 7.32 -9.69 -2.32
CA HIS A 191 7.51 -9.74 -0.86
C HIS A 191 6.64 -10.85 -0.28
N LEU A 192 7.27 -11.88 0.27
CA LEU A 192 6.62 -13.12 0.71
C LEU A 192 6.21 -13.10 2.20
N GLY A 193 5.77 -11.96 2.71
CA GLY A 193 5.42 -11.79 4.12
C GLY A 193 6.57 -11.33 5.02
N ASP A 194 6.24 -11.09 6.28
CA ASP A 194 7.07 -10.40 7.27
C ASP A 194 7.55 -9.03 6.78
N PHE A 195 6.65 -8.29 6.12
CA PHE A 195 6.87 -6.89 5.76
C PHE A 195 7.06 -6.04 7.01
N ILE A 196 6.38 -6.41 8.10
CA ILE A 196 6.64 -5.91 9.44
C ILE A 196 6.95 -7.07 10.38
N TYR A 197 7.50 -6.74 11.54
CA TYR A 197 7.37 -7.56 12.74
C TYR A 197 6.46 -6.78 13.69
N GLU A 198 5.49 -7.44 14.31
CA GLU A 198 4.54 -6.85 15.26
C GLU A 198 5.19 -6.40 16.58
N THR A 199 6.50 -6.57 16.71
CA THR A 199 7.26 -6.44 17.94
C THR A 199 8.13 -5.18 17.96
N ALA A 200 8.40 -4.70 19.16
CA ALA A 200 9.21 -3.53 19.45
C ALA A 200 10.37 -3.87 20.38
N GLY A 201 11.05 -4.99 20.12
CA GLY A 201 12.16 -5.49 20.94
C GLY A 201 11.84 -6.77 21.69
N ASP A 202 11.23 -7.74 21.02
CA ASP A 202 11.00 -9.07 21.56
C ASP A 202 12.33 -9.79 21.85
N PRO A 203 12.67 -10.06 23.12
CA PRO A 203 13.95 -10.65 23.49
C PRO A 203 14.13 -12.09 23.01
N ARG A 204 13.08 -12.75 22.50
CA ARG A 204 13.17 -14.11 21.94
C ARG A 204 14.02 -14.15 20.66
N PHE A 205 13.97 -13.10 19.84
CA PHE A 205 14.67 -13.05 18.56
C PHE A 205 15.30 -11.69 18.21
N GLN A 206 14.98 -10.61 18.92
CA GLN A 206 15.53 -9.27 18.66
C GLN A 206 16.61 -8.91 19.67
N SER A 207 17.86 -8.79 19.18
CA SER A 207 19.02 -8.41 20.00
C SER A 207 19.21 -6.89 20.17
N LEU A 208 18.43 -6.08 19.43
CA LEU A 208 18.44 -4.61 19.43
C LEU A 208 19.84 -3.95 19.41
N PRO A 209 20.72 -4.31 18.46
CA PRO A 209 22.10 -3.82 18.47
C PRO A 209 22.24 -2.35 18.04
N PHE A 210 21.17 -1.72 17.52
CA PHE A 210 21.19 -0.38 16.93
C PHE A 210 20.21 0.57 17.63
N ALA A 211 20.72 1.59 18.33
CA ALA A 211 19.90 2.53 19.10
C ALA A 211 18.93 3.37 18.23
N ASP A 212 19.30 3.66 16.97
CA ASP A 212 18.48 4.40 16.01
C ASP A 212 17.41 3.53 15.32
N ARG A 213 17.43 2.21 15.56
CA ARG A 213 16.46 1.24 15.02
C ARG A 213 15.47 0.74 16.06
N MET A 214 15.37 1.40 17.21
CA MET A 214 14.38 1.07 18.24
C MET A 214 12.96 1.52 17.85
N LEU A 215 11.98 0.75 18.33
CA LEU A 215 10.56 1.00 18.21
C LEU A 215 9.97 1.27 19.59
N VAL A 216 9.03 2.20 19.67
CA VAL A 216 8.23 2.45 20.88
C VAL A 216 6.77 2.45 20.45
N LEU A 217 6.00 1.51 21.00
CA LEU A 217 4.59 1.36 20.69
C LEU A 217 3.74 2.30 21.56
N PRO A 218 2.68 2.93 21.01
CA PRO A 218 1.73 3.73 21.78
C PRO A 218 1.15 3.02 23.01
N SER A 219 0.93 1.70 22.94
CA SER A 219 0.47 0.90 24.07
C SER A 219 1.51 0.75 25.20
N GLY A 220 2.77 1.07 24.93
CA GLY A 220 3.90 0.78 25.82
C GLY A 220 4.30 -0.70 25.86
N GLY A 221 3.65 -1.55 25.07
CA GLY A 221 4.00 -2.97 24.92
C GLY A 221 5.27 -3.20 24.11
N ILE A 222 5.78 -4.42 24.19
CA ILE A 222 6.87 -4.93 23.31
C ILE A 222 6.33 -5.68 22.08
N VAL A 223 5.01 -5.84 21.98
CA VAL A 223 4.27 -6.39 20.83
C VAL A 223 3.03 -5.54 20.60
N ALA A 224 2.53 -5.50 19.37
CA ALA A 224 1.34 -4.73 19.00
C ALA A 224 0.10 -5.29 19.70
N LEU A 225 -0.64 -4.42 20.39
CA LEU A 225 -1.86 -4.79 21.11
C LEU A 225 -3.15 -4.31 20.41
N ASP A 226 -3.03 -3.32 19.54
CA ASP A 226 -4.14 -2.68 18.85
C ASP A 226 -3.71 -2.06 17.50
N LEU A 227 -4.68 -1.48 16.78
CA LEU A 227 -4.45 -0.80 15.51
C LEU A 227 -3.42 0.35 15.59
N ALA A 228 -3.35 1.09 16.70
CA ALA A 228 -2.44 2.24 16.82
C ALA A 228 -0.98 1.78 16.87
N ASP A 229 -0.73 0.64 17.53
CA ASP A 229 0.57 -0.02 17.51
C ASP A 229 0.95 -0.49 16.09
N TYR A 230 0.07 -1.22 15.39
CA TYR A 230 0.35 -1.66 14.02
C TYR A 230 0.63 -0.50 13.07
N ARG A 231 -0.18 0.57 13.11
CA ARG A 231 0.05 1.78 12.32
C ARG A 231 1.43 2.39 12.62
N THR A 232 1.83 2.42 13.89
CA THR A 232 3.14 2.94 14.29
C THR A 232 4.28 2.09 13.73
N ILE A 233 4.15 0.77 13.79
CA ILE A 233 5.12 -0.17 13.21
C ILE A 233 5.23 0.05 11.69
N TYR A 234 4.12 0.05 10.96
CA TYR A 234 4.14 0.27 9.51
C TYR A 234 4.75 1.62 9.13
N ARG A 235 4.37 2.71 9.80
CA ARG A 235 4.98 4.03 9.58
C ARG A 235 6.48 3.98 9.78
N LYS A 236 6.97 3.31 10.84
CA LYS A 236 8.41 3.20 11.10
C LYS A 236 9.11 2.41 10.01
N TYR A 237 8.61 1.25 9.62
CA TYR A 237 9.22 0.45 8.54
C TYR A 237 9.25 1.24 7.23
N ARG A 238 8.12 1.85 6.85
CA ARG A 238 7.99 2.69 5.66
C ARG A 238 8.81 3.99 5.70
N SER A 239 9.27 4.43 6.87
CA SER A 239 10.17 5.59 7.00
C SER A 239 11.61 5.28 6.55
N ASP A 240 11.97 4.00 6.37
CA ASP A 240 13.32 3.64 5.93
C ASP A 240 13.58 4.13 4.49
N PRO A 241 14.66 4.92 4.26
CA PRO A 241 14.92 5.51 2.96
C PRO A 241 15.28 4.48 1.87
N ASN A 242 15.82 3.31 2.23
CA ASN A 242 16.10 2.26 1.26
C ASN A 242 14.82 1.52 0.86
N LEU A 243 13.89 1.31 1.80
CA LEU A 243 12.56 0.79 1.47
C LEU A 243 11.80 1.76 0.57
N GLN A 244 11.78 3.05 0.91
CA GLN A 244 11.18 4.08 0.06
C GLN A 244 11.79 4.06 -1.35
N ALA A 245 13.12 4.05 -1.46
CA ALA A 245 13.79 4.01 -2.75
C ALA A 245 13.45 2.75 -3.58
N ALA A 246 13.33 1.59 -2.94
CA ALA A 246 12.95 0.36 -3.63
C ALA A 246 11.50 0.41 -4.14
N MET A 247 10.57 0.89 -3.30
CA MET A 247 9.15 0.97 -3.64
C MET A 247 8.79 2.12 -4.60
N GLU A 248 9.60 3.17 -4.64
CA GLU A 248 9.55 4.20 -5.69
C GLU A 248 9.93 3.62 -7.06
N ARG A 249 10.84 2.63 -7.11
CA ARG A 249 11.47 2.16 -8.35
C ARG A 249 10.79 0.97 -9.00
N HIS A 250 10.18 0.11 -8.19
CA HIS A 250 9.64 -1.17 -8.65
C HIS A 250 8.18 -1.32 -8.26
N THR A 251 7.46 -2.11 -9.05
CA THR A 251 6.11 -2.55 -8.71
C THR A 251 6.19 -3.82 -7.89
N PHE A 252 5.61 -3.77 -6.70
CA PHE A 252 5.63 -4.85 -5.73
C PHE A 252 4.44 -5.80 -5.91
N ILE A 253 4.61 -7.04 -5.49
CA ILE A 253 3.54 -8.02 -5.30
C ILE A 253 3.77 -8.57 -3.91
N CYS A 254 2.85 -8.27 -2.99
CA CYS A 254 3.02 -8.57 -1.57
C CYS A 254 1.97 -9.56 -1.10
N VAL A 255 2.40 -10.53 -0.31
CA VAL A 255 1.52 -11.37 0.51
C VAL A 255 1.90 -11.22 1.97
N PRO A 256 0.96 -11.34 2.92
CA PRO A 256 1.29 -11.43 4.34
C PRO A 256 1.79 -12.83 4.70
N ASP A 257 2.52 -12.91 5.81
CA ASP A 257 2.75 -14.11 6.61
C ASP A 257 2.20 -13.88 8.04
N ASP A 258 2.80 -14.46 9.07
CA ASP A 258 2.34 -14.44 10.45
C ASP A 258 2.68 -13.12 11.16
N HIS A 259 3.87 -12.55 10.98
CA HIS A 259 4.31 -11.33 11.66
C HIS A 259 3.58 -10.05 11.22
N GLU A 260 2.82 -10.09 10.12
CA GLU A 260 1.79 -9.08 9.86
C GLU A 260 0.71 -9.04 10.95
N THR A 261 0.59 -10.08 11.78
CA THR A 261 -0.31 -10.20 12.94
C THR A 261 0.44 -10.56 14.22
N ALA A 262 0.91 -11.80 14.35
CA ALA A 262 1.62 -12.28 15.52
C ALA A 262 2.42 -13.52 15.14
N ASN A 263 3.60 -13.69 15.75
CA ASN A 263 4.47 -14.85 15.54
C ASN A 263 3.71 -16.18 15.69
N ASP A 264 3.96 -17.10 14.76
CA ASP A 264 3.38 -18.45 14.64
C ASP A 264 1.84 -18.46 14.67
N SER A 265 1.19 -17.36 14.28
CA SER A 265 -0.26 -17.26 14.37
C SER A 265 -0.98 -18.12 13.32
N TYR A 266 -2.10 -18.73 13.73
CA TYR A 266 -2.92 -19.58 12.87
C TYR A 266 -4.40 -19.41 13.22
N TRP A 267 -5.30 -19.85 12.33
CA TRP A 267 -6.72 -19.89 12.67
C TRP A 267 -7.10 -21.21 13.36
N ASP A 268 -7.57 -21.13 14.61
CA ASP A 268 -8.17 -22.26 15.32
C ASP A 268 -9.64 -22.38 14.93
N TYR A 269 -9.93 -23.23 13.94
CA TYR A 269 -11.29 -23.50 13.48
C TYR A 269 -12.20 -24.14 14.53
N ALA A 270 -11.65 -24.83 15.53
CA ALA A 270 -12.45 -25.46 16.58
C ALA A 270 -12.94 -24.45 17.61
N ARG A 271 -12.13 -23.42 17.88
CA ARG A 271 -12.47 -22.31 18.79
C ARG A 271 -13.01 -21.08 18.07
N ASP A 272 -12.98 -21.10 16.74
CA ASP A 272 -13.31 -19.97 15.87
C ASP A 272 -12.58 -18.71 16.32
N THR A 273 -11.26 -18.75 16.44
CA THR A 273 -10.42 -17.60 16.84
C THR A 273 -8.97 -17.78 16.38
N LEU A 274 -8.13 -16.76 16.59
CA LEU A 274 -6.70 -16.83 16.30
C LEU A 274 -5.98 -17.64 17.38
N GLY A 275 -5.17 -18.62 17.00
CA GLY A 275 -4.08 -19.11 17.84
C GLY A 275 -2.86 -18.21 17.65
N ALA A 276 -2.32 -17.66 18.74
CA ALA A 276 -1.13 -16.80 18.72
C ALA A 276 -0.24 -17.15 19.91
N PRO A 277 0.52 -18.26 19.83
CA PRO A 277 1.17 -18.89 20.99
C PRO A 277 2.13 -17.95 21.72
N ASP A 278 2.69 -16.99 21.00
CA ASP A 278 3.70 -16.06 21.48
C ASP A 278 3.14 -14.68 21.86
N HIS A 279 1.82 -14.49 21.75
CA HIS A 279 1.15 -13.24 22.05
C HIS A 279 0.60 -13.23 23.49
N PRO A 280 0.69 -12.10 24.24
CA PRO A 280 0.21 -12.01 25.62
C PRO A 280 -1.27 -12.34 25.77
N TYR A 281 -2.10 -12.10 24.74
CA TYR A 281 -3.52 -12.48 24.76
C TYR A 281 -3.75 -13.97 24.94
N THR A 282 -2.79 -14.83 24.59
CA THR A 282 -2.88 -16.29 24.75
C THR A 282 -2.19 -16.80 26.02
N THR A 283 -1.09 -16.17 26.45
CA THR A 283 -0.20 -16.73 27.50
C THR A 283 -0.29 -16.07 28.86
N ASP A 284 -0.68 -14.80 28.94
CA ASP A 284 -0.79 -14.09 30.23
C ASP A 284 -2.15 -14.38 30.87
N PRO A 285 -2.20 -14.89 32.13
CA PRO A 285 -3.44 -15.12 32.86
C PRO A 285 -4.37 -13.90 32.94
N LYS A 286 -3.81 -12.68 32.86
CA LYS A 286 -4.58 -11.43 32.82
C LYS A 286 -5.50 -11.35 31.60
N TYR A 287 -5.03 -11.80 30.43
CA TYR A 287 -5.77 -11.72 29.18
C TYR A 287 -6.49 -13.03 28.83
N GLY A 288 -5.98 -14.17 29.32
CA GLY A 288 -6.75 -15.42 29.46
C GLY A 288 -7.22 -16.08 28.17
N ASN A 289 -6.42 -16.09 27.09
CA ASN A 289 -6.77 -16.64 25.77
C ASN A 289 -8.13 -16.15 25.25
N SER A 290 -8.39 -14.84 25.39
CA SER A 290 -9.68 -14.23 25.04
C SER A 290 -9.93 -14.27 23.52
N PRO A 291 -10.94 -15.02 23.05
CA PRO A 291 -11.22 -15.13 21.61
C PRO A 291 -11.61 -13.78 20.99
N ALA A 292 -12.25 -12.90 21.76
CA ALA A 292 -12.64 -11.57 21.30
C ALA A 292 -11.43 -10.66 21.07
N LEU A 293 -10.46 -10.67 21.99
CA LEU A 293 -9.22 -9.89 21.83
C LEU A 293 -8.39 -10.42 20.66
N LEU A 294 -8.32 -11.73 20.48
CA LEU A 294 -7.59 -12.38 19.39
C LEU A 294 -8.22 -12.11 18.01
N LYS A 295 -9.55 -12.10 17.91
CA LYS A 295 -10.25 -11.65 16.70
C LYS A 295 -10.01 -10.17 16.42
N GLN A 296 -10.10 -9.32 17.45
CA GLN A 296 -9.85 -7.89 17.29
C GLN A 296 -8.40 -7.62 16.85
N LEU A 297 -7.42 -8.33 17.42
CA LEU A 297 -6.02 -8.26 17.01
C LEU A 297 -5.87 -8.55 15.52
N LYS A 298 -6.54 -9.59 15.00
CA LYS A 298 -6.51 -9.93 13.57
C LYS A 298 -7.21 -8.88 12.71
N LEU A 299 -8.33 -8.33 13.14
CA LEU A 299 -9.01 -7.23 12.42
C LEU A 299 -8.13 -5.98 12.35
N ASP A 300 -7.49 -5.61 13.46
CA ASP A 300 -6.60 -4.46 13.56
C ASP A 300 -5.36 -4.65 12.65
N SER A 301 -4.77 -5.85 12.66
CA SER A 301 -3.62 -6.17 11.82
C SER A 301 -3.97 -6.19 10.33
N GLN A 302 -5.11 -6.77 9.95
CA GLN A 302 -5.62 -6.74 8.57
C GLN A 302 -5.89 -5.31 8.11
N ARG A 303 -6.51 -4.49 8.96
CA ARG A 303 -6.78 -3.09 8.65
C ARG A 303 -5.47 -2.35 8.36
N ALA A 304 -4.50 -2.44 9.26
CA ALA A 304 -3.19 -1.82 9.08
C ALA A 304 -2.46 -2.34 7.84
N TRP A 305 -2.44 -3.66 7.60
CA TRP A 305 -1.84 -4.23 6.39
C TRP A 305 -2.47 -3.63 5.14
N THR A 306 -3.80 -3.54 5.08
CA THR A 306 -4.44 -2.88 3.94
C THR A 306 -4.01 -1.42 3.84
N GLU A 307 -3.91 -0.67 4.92
CA GLU A 307 -3.56 0.75 4.89
C GLU A 307 -2.16 1.00 4.32
N TYR A 308 -1.14 0.20 4.65
CA TYR A 308 0.27 0.50 4.31
C TYR A 308 0.91 -0.41 3.26
N VAL A 309 0.30 -1.56 2.98
CA VAL A 309 0.74 -2.45 1.90
C VAL A 309 -0.16 -2.21 0.69
N PRO A 310 0.37 -1.65 -0.41
CA PRO A 310 -0.41 -1.50 -1.62
C PRO A 310 -0.73 -2.90 -2.17
N ALA A 311 -2.01 -3.28 -2.10
CA ALA A 311 -2.51 -4.53 -2.63
C ALA A 311 -3.94 -4.33 -3.12
N ARG A 312 -4.31 -5.04 -4.19
CA ARG A 312 -5.67 -5.08 -4.74
C ARG A 312 -6.50 -6.07 -3.93
N VAL A 313 -6.82 -5.66 -2.70
CA VAL A 313 -7.71 -6.37 -1.79
C VAL A 313 -8.95 -5.52 -1.51
N SER A 314 -10.09 -6.20 -1.37
CA SER A 314 -11.28 -5.57 -0.79
C SER A 314 -11.13 -5.56 0.72
N TYR A 315 -11.58 -4.49 1.38
CA TYR A 315 -11.58 -4.39 2.84
C TYR A 315 -12.95 -3.91 3.29
N ASN A 316 -13.56 -4.63 4.23
CA ASN A 316 -14.82 -4.30 4.86
C ASN A 316 -14.55 -3.70 6.25
N PRO A 317 -14.60 -2.35 6.40
CA PRO A 317 -14.34 -1.69 7.67
C PRO A 317 -15.42 -1.97 8.74
N GLN A 318 -16.53 -2.61 8.37
CA GLN A 318 -17.62 -2.96 9.30
C GLN A 318 -17.59 -4.44 9.69
N ALA A 319 -16.59 -5.19 9.24
CA ALA A 319 -16.44 -6.59 9.62
C ALA A 319 -16.21 -6.73 11.12
N THR A 320 -16.97 -7.64 11.73
CA THR A 320 -16.77 -8.07 13.12
C THR A 320 -16.04 -9.41 13.19
N HIS A 321 -15.83 -10.05 12.04
CA HIS A 321 -15.13 -11.32 11.89
C HIS A 321 -13.95 -11.20 10.90
N PRO A 322 -12.75 -11.71 11.22
CA PRO A 322 -11.56 -11.61 10.35
C PRO A 322 -11.69 -12.19 8.93
N PHE A 323 -12.62 -13.12 8.71
CA PHE A 323 -12.90 -13.69 7.38
C PHE A 323 -13.92 -12.89 6.56
N GLU A 324 -14.53 -11.88 7.16
CA GLU A 324 -15.49 -10.97 6.52
C GLU A 324 -14.89 -9.57 6.30
N ALA A 325 -13.64 -9.38 6.76
CA ALA A 325 -12.86 -8.15 6.72
C ALA A 325 -12.23 -7.87 5.36
#